data_AF-A0A5J4S4M1-F1
#
_entry.id   AF-A0A5J4S4M1-F1
#
_cell.length_a   1.000
_cell.length_b   1.000
_cell.length_c   1.000
_cell.angle_alpha   90.00
_cell.angle_beta   90.00
_cell.angle_gamma   90.00
#
_symmetry.space_group_name_H-M   'P 1'
#
loop_
_entity.id
_entity.type
_entity.pdbx_description
1 polymer ?
#
loop_
_entity_poly.entity_id
_entity_poly.type
_entity_poly.pdbx_seq_one_letter_code
_entity_poly.pdbx_strand_id
1 'polypeptide(L)'
;MAAHIQNHETIILWQASRLRLTDECAVAPEILRVQGSAIGTLGNFSASIGKAKSKKTFNVSAIVAAALKNGTVLQYVAELPQSKRKVLYVDTEQSPYHCQKVMKRIACMAGLPLNKHPENLEFLALRKHPRKPG
;
A
#
# COMPACT_ATOMS: atom_id res chain seq x y z
N MET A 1 -23.35 -33.57 -24.03
CA MET A 1 -22.48 -32.82 -24.96
C MET A 1 -21.59 -31.91 -24.14
N ALA A 2 -20.36 -32.35 -23.85
CA ALA A 2 -19.38 -31.55 -23.13
C ALA A 2 -18.81 -30.48 -24.08
N ALA A 3 -18.86 -29.21 -23.67
CA ALA A 3 -18.28 -28.11 -24.42
C ALA A 3 -16.75 -28.26 -24.45
N HIS A 4 -16.21 -28.69 -25.59
CA HIS A 4 -14.79 -28.64 -25.88
C HIS A 4 -14.37 -27.17 -26.02
N ILE A 5 -13.93 -26.56 -24.92
CA ILE A 5 -13.25 -25.27 -24.95
C ILE A 5 -11.76 -25.57 -25.14
N GLN A 6 -11.31 -25.71 -26.39
CA GLN A 6 -9.89 -25.59 -26.74
C GLN A 6 -9.55 -24.10 -26.82
N ASN A 7 -9.36 -23.47 -25.66
CA ASN A 7 -8.99 -22.05 -25.61
C ASN A 7 -7.46 -21.94 -25.67
N HIS A 8 -6.93 -21.79 -26.88
CA HIS A 8 -5.50 -21.69 -27.18
C HIS A 8 -4.79 -20.64 -26.30
N GLU A 9 -5.46 -19.53 -25.98
CA GLU A 9 -4.95 -18.50 -25.07
C GLU A 9 -4.71 -19.02 -23.64
N THR A 10 -5.60 -19.88 -23.13
CA THR A 10 -5.44 -20.50 -21.81
C THR A 10 -4.25 -21.45 -21.79
N ILE A 11 -3.99 -22.18 -22.88
CA ILE A 11 -2.81 -23.05 -22.99
C ILE A 11 -1.54 -22.21 -23.03
N ILE A 12 -1.51 -21.11 -23.78
CA ILE A 12 -0.36 -20.18 -23.82
C ILE A 12 -0.10 -19.61 -22.43
N LEU A 13 -1.12 -19.05 -21.78
CA LEU A 13 -0.99 -18.46 -20.45
C LEU A 13 -0.55 -19.49 -19.42
N TRP A 14 -1.09 -20.71 -19.49
CA TRP A 14 -0.65 -21.83 -18.66
C TRP A 14 0.83 -22.11 -18.84
N GLN A 15 1.30 -22.31 -20.08
CA GLN A 15 2.71 -22.64 -20.34
C GLN A 15 3.64 -21.49 -19.94
N ALA A 16 3.24 -20.24 -20.17
CA ALA A 16 4.00 -19.05 -19.77
C ALA A 16 4.07 -18.85 -18.25
N SER A 17 3.11 -19.42 -17.50
CA SER A 17 3.06 -19.31 -16.02
C SER A 17 3.82 -20.42 -15.30
N ARG A 18 4.42 -21.37 -16.03
CA ARG A 18 5.17 -22.48 -15.43
C ARG A 18 6.57 -22.02 -15.04
N LEU A 19 6.84 -22.04 -13.74
CA LEU A 19 8.18 -21.87 -13.20
C LEU A 19 8.91 -23.21 -13.12
N ARG A 20 10.19 -23.23 -13.47
CA ARG A 20 11.10 -24.37 -13.35
C ARG A 20 12.21 -24.03 -12.36
N LEU A 21 12.80 -25.06 -11.78
CA LEU A 21 13.93 -24.91 -10.85
C LEU A 21 15.17 -24.25 -11.48
N THR A 22 15.29 -24.33 -12.82
CA THR A 22 16.39 -23.76 -13.59
C THR A 22 16.15 -22.31 -14.01
N ASP A 23 14.97 -21.75 -13.71
CA ASP A 23 14.63 -20.40 -14.15
C ASP A 23 15.34 -19.37 -13.28
N GLU A 24 15.95 -18.37 -13.92
CA GLU A 24 16.55 -17.22 -13.23
C GLU A 24 15.46 -16.19 -12.91
N CYS A 25 15.17 -16.02 -11.62
CA CYS A 25 14.22 -15.04 -11.13
C CYS A 25 14.94 -13.82 -10.57
N ALA A 26 14.62 -12.62 -11.06
CA ALA A 26 15.10 -11.39 -10.47
C ALA A 26 14.45 -11.15 -9.10
N VAL A 27 15.24 -10.74 -8.11
CA VAL A 27 14.73 -10.32 -6.81
C VAL A 27 14.05 -8.97 -6.95
N ALA A 28 12.81 -8.86 -6.45
CA ALA A 28 12.08 -7.60 -6.47
C ALA A 28 12.80 -6.54 -5.62
N PRO A 29 12.93 -5.29 -6.09
CA PRO A 29 13.65 -4.25 -5.36
C PRO A 29 12.95 -3.91 -4.05
N GLU A 30 13.72 -3.76 -2.97
CA GLU A 30 13.26 -3.28 -1.68
C GLU A 30 12.92 -1.80 -1.76
N ILE A 31 11.66 -1.45 -1.48
CA ILE A 31 11.16 -0.07 -1.56
C ILE A 31 10.77 0.49 -0.20
N LEU A 32 10.61 -0.37 0.82
CA LEU A 32 10.24 0.00 2.18
C LEU A 32 11.09 -0.75 3.18
N ARG A 33 11.73 -0.01 4.08
CA ARG A 33 12.57 -0.54 5.17
C ARG A 33 12.16 0.06 6.51
N VAL A 34 12.36 -0.68 7.59
CA VAL A 34 12.28 -0.20 8.97
C VAL A 34 13.53 -0.64 9.72
N GLN A 35 14.26 0.29 10.33
CA GLN A 35 15.52 -0.01 11.04
C GLN A 35 16.53 -0.85 10.23
N GLY A 36 16.57 -0.66 8.90
CA GLY A 36 17.45 -1.41 7.99
C GLY A 36 16.89 -2.75 7.51
N SER A 37 15.77 -3.24 8.05
CA SER A 37 15.11 -4.46 7.57
C SER A 37 14.06 -4.14 6.51
N ALA A 38 14.06 -4.90 5.41
CA ALA A 38 13.05 -4.79 4.36
C ALA A 38 11.67 -5.25 4.85
N ILE A 39 10.64 -4.43 4.62
CA ILE A 39 9.24 -4.73 4.95
C ILE A 39 8.30 -4.69 3.75
N GLY A 40 8.81 -4.23 2.59
CA GLY A 40 8.05 -4.16 1.36
C GLY A 40 8.96 -4.07 0.13
N THR A 41 8.67 -4.91 -0.86
CA THR A 41 9.33 -4.94 -2.17
C THR A 41 8.35 -4.53 -3.26
N LEU A 42 8.87 -4.03 -4.38
CA LEU A 42 8.04 -3.53 -5.47
C LEU A 42 7.23 -4.66 -6.12
N GLY A 43 5.91 -4.46 -6.23
CA GLY A 43 5.00 -5.42 -6.86
C GLY A 43 4.47 -6.51 -5.93
N ASN A 44 4.85 -6.49 -4.65
CA ASN A 44 4.40 -7.47 -3.66
C ASN A 44 3.42 -6.89 -2.63
N PHE A 45 2.73 -7.79 -1.93
CA PHE A 45 1.85 -7.45 -0.83
C PHE A 45 2.57 -7.57 0.51
N SER A 46 2.23 -6.67 1.43
CA SER A 46 2.72 -6.67 2.79
C SER A 46 1.57 -6.41 3.76
N ALA A 47 1.60 -7.03 4.93
CA ALA A 47 0.54 -6.92 5.93
C ALA A 47 1.11 -6.47 7.27
N SER A 48 0.42 -5.53 7.93
CA SER A 48 0.73 -5.09 9.29
C SER A 48 -0.39 -5.52 10.22
N ILE A 49 -0.11 -6.52 11.05
CA ILE A 49 -1.07 -7.10 11.99
C ILE A 49 -0.84 -6.58 13.42
N GLY A 50 -1.90 -6.56 14.22
CA GLY A 50 -1.83 -6.14 15.61
C GLY A 50 -3.20 -6.11 16.28
N LYS A 51 -3.22 -6.21 17.61
CA LYS A 51 -4.45 -6.17 18.42
C LYS A 51 -5.26 -4.88 18.19
N ALA A 52 -6.51 -4.86 18.61
CA ALA A 52 -7.27 -3.61 18.66
C ALA A 52 -6.52 -2.56 19.49
N LYS A 53 -6.58 -1.29 19.09
CA LYS A 53 -5.89 -0.16 19.74
C LYS A 53 -4.35 -0.24 19.75
N SER A 54 -3.73 -1.16 19.01
CA SER A 54 -2.26 -1.31 18.90
C SER A 54 -1.58 -0.28 17.96
N LYS A 55 -2.18 0.90 17.76
CA LYS A 55 -1.64 1.98 16.92
C LYS A 55 -1.39 1.62 15.43
N LYS A 56 -2.09 0.61 14.88
CA LYS A 56 -1.98 0.23 13.45
C LYS A 56 -2.13 1.42 12.49
N THR A 57 -3.12 2.27 12.68
CA THR A 57 -3.33 3.45 11.84
C THR A 57 -2.16 4.42 11.91
N PHE A 58 -1.51 4.57 13.08
CA PHE A 58 -0.30 5.39 13.20
C PHE A 58 0.87 4.76 12.43
N ASN A 59 1.03 3.43 12.55
CA ASN A 59 2.03 2.66 11.82
C ASN A 59 1.92 2.87 10.30
N VAL A 60 0.72 2.64 9.75
CA VAL A 60 0.43 2.84 8.32
C VAL A 60 0.62 4.30 7.93
N SER A 61 0.25 5.26 8.79
CA SER A 61 0.46 6.68 8.50
C SER A 61 1.94 7.03 8.34
N ALA A 62 2.82 6.47 9.17
CA ALA A 62 4.26 6.71 9.09
C ALA A 62 4.88 6.12 7.82
N ILE A 63 4.46 4.91 7.44
CA ILE A 63 4.87 4.28 6.17
C ILE A 63 4.43 5.12 4.97
N VAL A 64 3.17 5.56 4.96
CA VAL A 64 2.62 6.40 3.88
C VAL A 64 3.34 7.74 3.81
N ALA A 65 3.63 8.37 4.95
CA ALA A 65 4.40 9.61 4.99
C ALA A 65 5.83 9.42 4.44
N ALA A 66 6.51 8.32 4.78
CA ALA A 66 7.81 7.98 4.20
C ALA A 66 7.72 7.83 2.67
N ALA A 67 6.69 7.13 2.17
CA ALA A 67 6.47 6.93 0.74
C ALA A 67 6.19 8.24 -0.01
N LEU A 68 5.36 9.13 0.55
CA LEU A 68 5.07 10.44 -0.04
C LEU A 68 6.29 11.35 -0.06
N LYS A 69 7.10 11.33 1.00
CA LYS A 69 8.37 12.05 1.09
C LYS A 69 9.45 11.43 0.19
N ASN A 70 9.32 10.15 -0.14
CA ASN A 70 10.35 9.32 -0.76
C ASN A 70 11.69 9.43 -0.02
N GLY A 71 11.63 9.18 1.29
CA GLY A 71 12.79 9.21 2.17
C GLY A 71 12.45 8.73 3.57
N THR A 72 13.14 9.27 4.56
CA THR A 72 12.99 8.83 5.96
C THR A 72 11.92 9.62 6.69
N VAL A 73 10.99 8.89 7.33
CA VAL A 73 10.01 9.40 8.31
C VAL A 73 10.00 8.45 9.50
N LEU A 74 10.28 8.99 10.69
CA LEU A 74 10.53 8.18 11.89
C LEU A 74 11.62 7.13 11.61
N GLN A 75 11.29 5.84 11.75
CA GLN A 75 12.20 4.72 11.47
C GLN A 75 11.95 4.07 10.10
N TYR A 76 10.98 4.58 9.32
CA TYR A 76 10.65 4.08 8.00
C TYR A 76 11.43 4.81 6.93
N VAL A 77 11.99 4.05 6.00
CA VAL A 77 12.66 4.56 4.81
C VAL A 77 11.90 4.06 3.59
N ALA A 78 11.55 4.96 2.69
CA ALA A 78 10.90 4.62 1.43
C ALA A 78 11.66 5.17 0.23
N GLU A 79 11.94 4.31 -0.74
CA GLU A 79 12.68 4.63 -1.97
C GLU A 79 11.91 4.07 -3.18
N LEU A 80 10.93 4.83 -3.65
CA LEU A 80 10.08 4.45 -4.77
C LEU A 80 10.62 5.05 -6.09
N PRO A 81 10.58 4.27 -7.20
CA PRO A 81 10.85 4.80 -8.54
C PRO A 81 9.95 5.99 -8.86
N GLN A 82 10.48 7.00 -9.57
CA GLN A 82 9.75 8.25 -9.84
C GLN A 82 8.36 8.06 -10.47
N SER A 83 8.22 7.08 -11.37
CA SER A 83 6.94 6.74 -12.02
C SER A 83 5.95 5.99 -11.15
N LYS A 84 6.34 5.58 -9.92
CA LYS A 84 5.55 4.73 -9.02
C LYS A 84 5.36 5.34 -7.63
N ARG A 85 5.34 6.67 -7.51
CA ARG A 85 5.23 7.39 -6.23
C ARG A 85 3.81 7.81 -5.84
N LYS A 86 2.79 7.47 -6.63
CA LYS A 86 1.39 7.73 -6.27
C LYS A 86 0.96 6.73 -5.19
N VAL A 87 0.40 7.24 -4.10
CA VAL A 87 -0.10 6.44 -2.98
C VAL A 87 -1.62 6.50 -2.95
N LEU A 88 -2.24 5.31 -2.94
CA LEU A 88 -3.66 5.14 -2.66
C LEU A 88 -3.83 4.69 -1.21
N TYR A 89 -4.51 5.50 -0.41
CA TYR A 89 -4.92 5.16 0.95
C TYR A 89 -6.42 4.89 0.97
N VAL A 90 -6.82 3.73 1.48
CA VAL A 90 -8.23 3.35 1.61
C VAL A 90 -8.54 3.06 3.08
N ASP A 91 -9.47 3.83 3.67
CA ASP A 91 -9.97 3.61 5.02
C ASP A 91 -11.42 3.11 4.97
N THR A 92 -11.68 1.93 5.50
CA THR A 92 -13.02 1.32 5.54
C THR A 92 -13.66 1.40 6.94
N GLU A 93 -12.93 1.81 7.97
CA GLU A 93 -13.34 1.71 9.37
C GLU A 93 -13.69 3.06 10.00
N GLN A 94 -12.99 4.12 9.60
CA GLN A 94 -13.05 5.42 10.26
C GLN A 94 -14.09 6.36 9.63
N SER A 95 -14.61 7.29 10.43
CA SER A 95 -15.47 8.36 9.92
C SER A 95 -14.65 9.37 9.09
N PRO A 96 -15.27 10.13 8.17
CA PRO A 96 -14.57 11.14 7.37
C PRO A 96 -13.76 12.14 8.21
N TYR A 97 -14.28 12.54 9.37
CA TYR A 97 -13.57 13.42 10.31
C TYR A 97 -12.25 12.80 10.81
N HIS A 98 -12.28 11.52 11.21
CA HIS A 98 -11.08 10.82 11.63
C HIS A 98 -10.11 10.58 10.47
N CYS A 99 -10.62 10.26 9.28
CA CYS A 99 -9.81 10.16 8.05
C CYS A 99 -9.08 11.47 7.76
N GLN A 100 -9.74 12.63 7.88
CA GLN A 100 -9.11 13.92 7.68
C GLN A 100 -7.99 14.19 8.70
N LYS A 101 -8.17 13.79 9.97
CA LYS A 101 -7.09 13.86 10.97
C LYS A 101 -5.90 12.98 10.62
N VAL A 102 -6.16 11.76 10.12
CA VAL A 102 -5.11 10.83 9.65
C VAL A 102 -4.34 11.46 8.48
N MET A 103 -5.05 12.00 7.49
CA MET A 103 -4.45 12.65 6.33
C MET A 103 -3.57 13.85 6.73
N LYS A 104 -4.06 14.74 7.60
CA LYS A 104 -3.27 15.87 8.13
C LYS A 104 -2.01 15.41 8.85
N ARG A 105 -2.10 14.33 9.64
CA ARG A 105 -0.94 13.74 10.32
C ARG A 105 0.07 13.19 9.33
N ILE A 106 -0.38 12.48 8.29
CA ILE A 106 0.48 11.97 7.20
C ILE A 106 1.23 13.13 6.53
N ALA A 107 0.51 14.18 6.11
CA ALA A 107 1.09 15.35 5.47
C ALA A 107 2.13 16.04 6.37
N CYS A 108 1.81 16.23 7.65
CA CYS A 108 2.73 16.79 8.64
C CYS A 108 4.01 15.96 8.79
N MET A 109 3.90 14.63 8.94
CA MET A 109 5.07 13.74 9.05
C MET A 109 5.91 13.70 7.77
N ALA A 110 5.29 13.88 6.61
CA ALA A 110 5.99 13.96 5.32
C ALA A 110 6.64 15.34 5.06
N GLY A 111 6.38 16.35 5.90
CA GLY A 111 6.84 17.73 5.69
C GLY A 111 6.07 18.48 4.60
N LEU A 112 4.83 18.07 4.31
CA LEU A 112 3.99 18.66 3.27
C LEU A 112 3.10 19.78 3.85
N PRO A 113 2.75 20.80 3.04
CA PRO A 113 1.87 21.89 3.48
C PRO A 113 0.47 21.36 3.82
N LEU A 114 -0.13 21.88 4.89
CA LEU A 114 -1.45 21.43 5.37
C LEU A 114 -2.64 22.17 4.70
N ASN A 115 -2.36 23.23 3.96
CA ASN A 115 -3.36 24.02 3.22
C ASN A 115 -3.54 23.57 1.76
N LYS A 116 -2.77 22.59 1.29
CA LYS A 116 -2.86 22.02 -0.06
C LYS A 116 -2.90 20.49 0.02
N HIS A 117 -3.75 19.87 -0.79
CA HIS A 117 -3.78 18.41 -0.91
C HIS A 117 -2.54 17.90 -1.69
N PRO A 118 -1.83 16.86 -1.22
CA PRO A 118 -0.68 16.31 -1.94
C PRO A 118 -1.10 15.66 -3.27
N GLU A 119 -0.45 16.05 -4.37
CA GLU A 119 -0.77 15.56 -5.73
C GLU A 119 -0.56 14.05 -5.89
N ASN A 120 0.38 13.48 -5.14
CA ASN A 120 0.70 12.05 -5.16
C ASN A 120 -0.08 11.23 -4.12
N LEU A 121 -1.06 11.81 -3.41
CA LEU A 121 -1.91 11.10 -2.45
C LEU A 121 -3.36 11.06 -2.94
N GLU A 122 -3.93 9.86 -2.99
CA GLU A 122 -5.37 9.66 -3.16
C GLU A 122 -5.91 8.96 -1.91
N PHE A 123 -6.93 9.54 -1.26
CA PHE A 123 -7.46 9.03 0.00
C PHE A 123 -8.95 8.74 -0.12
N LEU A 124 -9.33 7.48 0.04
CA LEU A 124 -10.71 7.01 -0.05
C LEU A 124 -11.24 6.65 1.34
N ALA A 125 -12.24 7.40 1.82
CA ALA A 125 -12.96 7.06 3.05
C ALA A 125 -14.26 6.33 2.70
N LEU A 126 -14.29 5.02 2.93
CA LEU A 126 -15.34 4.11 2.44
C LEU A 126 -16.29 3.60 3.53
N ARG A 127 -16.20 4.11 4.76
CA ARG A 127 -17.17 3.78 5.82
C ARG A 127 -18.55 4.36 5.46
N LYS A 128 -19.45 3.52 4.92
CA LYS A 128 -20.76 3.99 4.43
C LYS A 128 -21.83 4.22 5.50
N HIS A 129 -21.72 3.71 6.74
CA HIS A 129 -22.77 3.88 7.77
C HIS A 129 -22.17 3.95 9.20
N PRO A 130 -22.46 4.97 10.02
CA PRO A 130 -22.41 4.78 11.46
C PRO A 130 -23.51 3.77 11.83
N ARG A 131 -23.21 2.71 12.59
CA ARG A 131 -24.27 1.88 13.18
C ARG A 131 -25.24 2.83 13.89
N LYS A 132 -26.53 2.78 13.54
CA LYS A 132 -27.55 3.39 14.39
C LYS A 132 -27.40 2.76 15.79
N PRO A 133 -27.49 3.54 16.89
CA PRO A 133 -27.54 2.94 18.21
C PRO A 133 -28.74 1.97 18.23
N GLY A 134 -28.47 0.74 18.65
CA GLY A 134 -29.50 -0.27 18.91
C GLY A 134 -30.15 -0.07 20.27
#